data_AF-A0A497EVS4-F1
#
_entry.id   AF-A0A497EVS4-F1
#
_cell.length_a   1.000
_cell.length_b   1.000
_cell.length_c   1.000
_cell.angle_alpha   90.00
_cell.angle_beta   90.00
_cell.angle_gamma   90.00
#
_symmetry.space_group_name_H-M   'P 1'
#
loop_
_entity.id
_entity.type
_entity.pdbx_description
1 polymer ?
#
loop_
_entity_poly.entity_id
_entity_poly.type
_entity_poly.pdbx_seq_one_letter_code
_entity_poly.pdbx_strand_id
1 'polypeptide(L)'
;GLKTYAFISPATPHLVDVTLLPQQLKDTVDFFMVEALNIKLCGKRFFKALKELAPNSFNSINSLDKYLSYHRKLRSELQELKVKAMLVAHYPRLCVYKL
;
A
#
# COMPACT_ATOMS: atom_id res chain seq x y z
N GLY A 1 27.77 -6.43 5.01
CA GLY A 1 27.12 -5.79 6.17
C GLY A 1 25.68 -6.22 6.26
N LEU A 2 25.00 -5.91 7.37
CA LEU A 2 23.57 -6.18 7.59
C LEU A 2 22.71 -5.38 6.61
N LYS A 3 21.60 -5.97 6.14
CA LYS A 3 20.62 -5.31 5.27
C LYS A 3 19.37 -4.94 6.07
N THR A 4 18.89 -3.71 5.90
CA THR A 4 17.69 -3.21 6.57
C THR A 4 16.48 -3.27 5.64
N TYR A 5 15.29 -3.49 6.21
CA TYR A 5 14.05 -3.41 5.45
C TYR A 5 12.96 -2.69 6.23
N ALA A 6 12.06 -2.04 5.51
CA ALA A 6 10.88 -1.39 6.07
C ALA A 6 9.59 -2.02 5.52
N PHE A 7 8.57 -2.06 6.37
CA PHE A 7 7.24 -2.54 6.02
C PHE A 7 6.25 -1.39 6.05
N ILE A 8 5.54 -1.16 4.95
CA ILE A 8 4.49 -0.14 4.82
C ILE A 8 3.15 -0.87 4.67
N SER A 9 2.41 -1.01 5.78
CA SER A 9 1.12 -1.69 5.80
C SER A 9 0.17 -1.17 6.89
N PRO A 10 -1.14 -1.05 6.62
CA PRO A 10 -1.75 -1.15 5.30
C PRO A 10 -1.50 0.15 4.51
N ALA A 11 -0.92 0.05 3.32
CA ALA A 11 -0.90 1.13 2.35
C ALA A 11 -2.36 1.47 2.01
N THR A 12 -2.82 2.59 2.58
CA THR A 12 -4.21 3.03 2.53
C THR A 12 -4.23 4.41 1.87
N PRO A 13 -5.01 4.59 0.79
CA PRO A 13 -4.98 5.84 0.03
C PRO A 13 -5.34 7.03 0.93
N HIS A 14 -4.65 8.15 0.74
CA HIS A 14 -4.79 9.39 1.51
C HIS A 14 -4.40 9.33 3.00
N LEU A 15 -4.09 8.15 3.55
CA LEU A 15 -3.57 8.01 4.92
C LEU A 15 -2.08 7.68 4.95
N VAL A 16 -1.59 7.01 3.93
CA VAL A 16 -0.18 6.60 3.82
C VAL A 16 0.37 7.12 2.50
N ASP A 17 1.42 7.93 2.60
CA ASP A 17 2.17 8.39 1.44
C ASP A 17 3.29 7.39 1.12
N VAL A 18 2.98 6.51 0.17
CA VAL A 18 3.88 5.45 -0.32
C VAL A 18 4.99 5.95 -1.23
N THR A 19 5.01 7.24 -1.57
CA THR A 19 6.08 7.86 -2.36
C THR A 19 7.05 8.62 -1.47
N LEU A 20 6.52 9.41 -0.53
CA LEU A 20 7.33 10.20 0.40
C LEU A 20 8.09 9.33 1.40
N LEU A 21 7.43 8.32 1.99
CA LEU A 21 8.06 7.48 3.01
C LEU A 21 9.31 6.75 2.48
N PRO A 22 9.28 6.04 1.33
CA PRO A 22 10.49 5.42 0.82
C PRO A 22 11.56 6.44 0.42
N GLN A 23 11.19 7.60 -0.12
CA GLN A 23 12.15 8.64 -0.49
C GLN A 23 12.91 9.20 0.72
N GLN A 24 12.21 9.41 1.85
CA GLN A 24 12.83 9.90 3.08
C GLN A 24 13.72 8.85 3.75
N LEU A 25 13.38 7.56 3.58
CA LEU A 25 14.05 6.46 4.28
C LEU A 25 15.10 5.73 3.44
N LYS A 26 15.24 6.05 2.14
CA LYS A 26 16.12 5.32 1.19
C LYS A 26 17.59 5.25 1.60
N ASP A 27 18.07 6.21 2.39
CA ASP A 27 19.48 6.25 2.82
C ASP A 27 19.72 5.38 4.07
N THR A 28 18.66 4.93 4.75
CA THR A 28 18.71 4.06 5.94
C THR A 28 18.14 2.66 5.67
N VAL A 29 17.26 2.53 4.68
CA VAL A 29 16.52 1.31 4.36
C VAL A 29 16.97 0.76 3.02
N ASP A 30 17.52 -0.46 3.01
CA ASP A 30 17.95 -1.12 1.76
C ASP A 30 16.77 -1.65 0.91
N PHE A 31 15.63 -1.92 1.54
CA PHE A 31 14.49 -2.60 0.90
C PHE A 31 13.13 -2.25 1.52
N PHE A 32 12.11 -2.03 0.68
CA PHE A 32 10.73 -1.75 1.12
C PHE A 32 9.76 -2.87 0.74
N MET A 33 8.97 -3.35 1.70
CA MET A 33 7.79 -4.16 1.43
C MET A 33 6.54 -3.32 1.67
N VAL A 34 5.74 -3.13 0.63
CA VAL A 34 4.51 -2.34 0.67
C VAL A 34 3.33 -3.26 0.48
N GLU A 35 2.35 -3.19 1.38
CA GLU A 35 1.18 -4.05 1.37
C GLU A 35 -0.08 -3.21 1.44
N ALA A 36 -0.94 -3.29 0.42
CA ALA A 36 -2.23 -2.61 0.45
C ALA A 36 -3.19 -3.27 1.44
N LEU A 37 -4.16 -2.50 1.94
CA LEU A 37 -5.21 -3.01 2.83
C LEU A 37 -5.84 -4.30 2.29
N ASN A 38 -5.83 -5.37 3.07
CA ASN A 38 -6.51 -6.61 2.71
C ASN A 38 -8.04 -6.45 2.89
N ILE A 39 -8.74 -6.01 1.84
CA ILE A 39 -10.19 -5.75 1.90
C ILE A 39 -11.04 -6.99 2.20
N LYS A 40 -10.53 -8.21 1.93
CA LYS A 40 -11.23 -9.47 2.21
C LYS A 40 -11.21 -9.81 3.70
N LEU A 41 -10.09 -9.55 4.37
CA LEU A 41 -9.92 -9.77 5.81
C LEU A 41 -10.28 -8.52 6.64
N CYS A 42 -10.40 -7.37 6.00
CA CYS A 42 -10.86 -6.14 6.61
C CYS A 42 -12.30 -6.28 7.09
N GLY A 43 -12.48 -6.37 8.41
CA GLY A 43 -13.79 -6.53 9.03
C GLY A 43 -14.71 -5.31 8.84
N LYS A 44 -16.03 -5.53 8.96
CA LYS A 44 -17.07 -4.48 8.84
C LYS A 44 -16.81 -3.27 9.75
N ARG A 45 -16.27 -3.50 10.96
CA ARG A 45 -15.91 -2.44 11.92
C ARG A 45 -14.86 -1.49 11.37
N PHE A 46 -13.80 -2.02 10.73
CA PHE A 46 -12.77 -1.18 10.12
C PHE A 46 -13.34 -0.37 8.96
N PHE A 47 -14.12 -1.00 8.06
CA PHE A 47 -14.74 -0.26 6.95
C PHE A 47 -15.68 0.85 7.42
N LYS A 48 -16.43 0.62 8.51
CA LYS A 48 -17.25 1.66 9.14
C LYS A 48 -16.38 2.81 9.66
N ALA A 49 -15.33 2.49 10.42
CA ALA A 49 -14.40 3.50 10.93
C ALA A 49 -13.69 4.26 9.79
N LEU A 50 -13.27 3.59 8.73
CA LEU A 50 -12.64 4.22 7.57
C LEU A 50 -13.63 5.18 6.88
N LYS A 51 -14.89 4.79 6.75
CA LYS A 51 -15.94 5.66 6.18
C LYS A 51 -16.19 6.90 7.04
N GLU A 52 -16.18 6.77 8.36
CA GLU A 52 -16.48 7.85 9.30
C GLU A 52 -15.29 8.80 9.50
N LEU A 53 -14.07 8.25 9.63
CA LEU A 53 -12.87 9.00 9.98
C LEU A 53 -12.05 9.45 8.76
N ALA A 54 -12.11 8.70 7.65
CA ALA A 54 -11.31 8.95 6.45
C ALA A 54 -12.14 8.70 5.18
N PRO A 55 -13.21 9.48 4.92
CA PRO A 55 -14.15 9.24 3.84
C PRO A 55 -13.50 9.23 2.46
N ASN A 56 -12.45 10.02 2.24
CA ASN A 56 -11.69 10.01 0.98
C ASN A 56 -10.99 8.66 0.74
N SER A 57 -10.34 8.12 1.77
CA SER A 57 -9.73 6.79 1.76
C SER A 57 -10.76 5.70 1.47
N PHE A 58 -11.90 5.74 2.19
CA PHE A 58 -13.00 4.82 1.95
C PHE A 58 -13.51 4.91 0.49
N ASN A 59 -13.75 6.12 0.00
CA ASN A 59 -14.27 6.35 -1.35
C ASN A 59 -13.33 5.87 -2.46
N SER A 60 -12.03 5.77 -2.20
CA SER A 60 -11.03 5.24 -3.13
C SER A 60 -10.95 3.70 -3.16
N ILE A 61 -11.56 2.98 -2.20
CA ILE A 61 -11.46 1.51 -2.12
C ILE A 61 -12.77 0.78 -1.81
N ASN A 62 -13.90 1.48 -1.76
CA ASN A 62 -15.20 0.92 -1.36
C ASN A 62 -15.89 0.02 -2.40
N SER A 63 -15.26 -0.22 -3.54
CA SER A 63 -15.68 -1.23 -4.51
C SER A 63 -14.46 -1.97 -5.04
N LEU A 64 -14.70 -3.14 -5.63
CA LEU A 64 -13.62 -3.94 -6.20
C LEU A 64 -12.85 -3.17 -7.28
N ASP A 65 -13.55 -2.54 -8.23
CA ASP A 65 -12.89 -1.81 -9.33
C ASP A 65 -12.01 -0.68 -8.82
N LYS A 66 -12.48 0.05 -7.81
CA LYS A 66 -11.72 1.14 -7.18
C LYS A 66 -10.50 0.61 -6.44
N TYR A 67 -10.65 -0.47 -5.70
CA TYR A 67 -9.54 -1.13 -5.02
C TYR A 67 -8.48 -1.65 -6.01
N LEU A 68 -8.89 -2.28 -7.12
CA LEU A 68 -7.97 -2.72 -8.17
C LEU A 68 -7.30 -1.54 -8.89
N SER A 69 -8.02 -0.44 -9.09
CA SER A 69 -7.46 0.80 -9.62
C SER A 69 -6.39 1.37 -8.70
N TYR A 70 -6.66 1.39 -7.38
CA TYR A 70 -5.68 1.80 -6.37
C TYR A 70 -4.43 0.93 -6.41
N HIS A 71 -4.57 -0.40 -6.51
CA HIS A 71 -3.42 -1.30 -6.65
C HIS A 71 -2.55 -1.01 -7.87
N ARG A 72 -3.17 -0.75 -9.02
CA ARG A 72 -2.44 -0.38 -10.25
C ARG A 72 -1.69 0.93 -10.06
N LYS A 73 -2.35 1.94 -9.49
CA LYS A 73 -1.73 3.23 -9.17
C LYS A 73 -0.55 3.06 -8.22
N LEU A 74 -0.75 2.36 -7.11
CA LEU A 74 0.28 2.08 -6.10
C LEU A 74 1.49 1.38 -6.73
N ARG A 75 1.26 0.40 -7.61
CA ARG A 75 2.34 -0.27 -8.34
C ARG A 75 3.12 0.71 -9.22
N SER A 76 2.43 1.51 -10.02
CA SER A 76 3.08 2.50 -10.89
C SER A 76 3.90 3.51 -10.10
N GLU A 77 3.33 4.06 -9.02
CA GLU A 77 4.04 4.99 -8.13
C GLU A 77 5.33 4.37 -7.57
N LEU A 78 5.27 3.13 -7.07
CA LEU A 78 6.44 2.44 -6.53
C LEU A 78 7.50 2.11 -7.59
N GLN A 79 7.11 1.82 -8.84
CA GLN A 79 8.05 1.57 -9.94
C GLN A 79 8.81 2.82 -10.38
N GLU A 80 8.21 3.99 -10.23
CA GLU A 80 8.85 5.27 -10.52
C GLU A 80 9.85 5.67 -9.43
N LEU A 81 9.73 5.10 -8.23
CA LEU A 81 10.71 5.29 -7.16
C LEU A 81 11.99 4.54 -7.50
N LYS A 82 13.12 5.25 -7.47
CA LYS A 82 14.46 4.65 -7.61
C LYS A 82 14.91 3.93 -6.32
N VAL A 83 14.05 3.11 -5.73
CA VAL A 83 14.27 2.33 -4.50
C VAL A 83 13.94 0.86 -4.74
N LYS A 84 14.56 -0.04 -3.99
CA LYS A 84 14.21 -1.47 -4.08
C LYS A 84 12.92 -1.72 -3.31
N ALA A 85 11.86 -2.11 -4.00
CA ALA A 85 10.57 -2.34 -3.39
C ALA A 85 9.91 -3.65 -3.84
N MET A 86 8.99 -4.15 -3.03
CA MET A 86 7.98 -5.08 -3.49
C MET A 86 6.59 -4.66 -3.04
N LEU A 87 5.62 -4.91 -3.91
CA LEU A 87 4.21 -4.72 -3.62
C LEU A 87 3.56 -6.08 -3.35
N VAL A 88 2.95 -6.23 -2.18
CA VAL A 88 2.15 -7.39 -1.78
C VAL A 88 0.66 -7.05 -1.97
N ALA A 89 0.01 -7.81 -2.83
CA ALA A 89 -1.43 -7.71 -3.09
C ALA A 89 -2.12 -9.00 -2.66
N HIS A 90 -3.11 -8.92 -1.77
CA HIS A 90 -3.84 -10.09 -1.26
C HIS A 90 -5.06 -10.50 -2.09
N TYR A 91 -5.61 -9.56 -2.88
CA TYR A 91 -6.85 -9.73 -3.62
C TYR A 91 -6.65 -9.29 -5.08
N PRO A 92 -7.22 -9.99 -6.09
CA PRO A 92 -8.11 -11.16 -5.98
C PRO A 92 -7.40 -12.47 -5.62
N ARG A 93 -6.06 -12.49 -5.74
CA ARG A 93 -5.19 -13.59 -5.31
C ARG A 93 -3.93 -12.98 -4.70
N LEU A 94 -3.27 -13.71 -3.81
CA LEU A 94 -1.96 -13.31 -3.30
C LEU A 94 -0.97 -13.18 -4.47
N CYS A 95 -0.41 -12.00 -4.66
CA CYS A 95 0.60 -11.70 -5.66
C CYS A 95 1.67 -10.80 -5.04
N VAL A 96 2.93 -11.06 -5.41
CA VAL A 96 4.07 -10.24 -4.99
C VAL A 96 4.75 -9.71 -6.24
N TYR A 97 4.73 -8.39 -6.41
CA TYR A 97 5.42 -7.72 -7.51
C TYR A 97 6.76 -7.20 -7.01
N LYS A 98 7.86 -7.66 -7.62
CA LYS A 98 9.18 -7.04 -7.44
C LYS A 98 9.24 -5.81 -8.33
N LEU A 99 9.60 -4.66 -7.76
CA LEU A 99 9.59 -3.36 -8.41
C LEU A 99 11.01 -2.78 -8.43
#